data_AF-A0A8J4CM91-F1
#
_entry.id   AF-A0A8J4CM91-F1
#
_cell.length_a   1.000
_cell.length_b   1.000
_cell.length_c   1.000
_cell.angle_alpha   90.00
_cell.angle_beta   90.00
_cell.angle_gamma   90.00
#
_symmetry.space_group_name_H-M   'P 1'
#
loop_
_entity.id
_entity.type
_entity.pdbx_description
1 polymer ?
#
loop_
_entity_poly.entity_id
_entity_poly.type
_entity_poly.pdbx_seq_one_letter_code
_entity_poly.pdbx_strand_id
1 'polypeptide(L)'
;MATCEARPSLGHFLCLPLELQLRVLEELGGQDLCAMESSCRDLRRLIAGNAYLYEHALRDDFSFAVTSGSSAPNWKAQYVDTFIQARLETLEKQQRVCDALKLRLDELDDLLGDADDVRDVLGAPELLASEPSLVLAIVGDMEQEVLQQRWDASEDFIMAQCKLVDAQAEVQALLARVPPCWWPAALHAAAGSLPALV
;
A
#
# COMPACT_ATOMS: atom_id res chain seq x y z
N MET A 1 1.64 -46.35 -6.24
CA MET A 1 2.96 -45.99 -5.68
C MET A 1 2.88 -44.53 -5.25
N ALA A 2 2.77 -44.27 -3.95
CA ALA A 2 2.75 -42.93 -3.39
C ALA A 2 4.08 -42.73 -2.65
N THR A 3 4.93 -41.85 -3.16
CA THR A 3 6.14 -41.40 -2.47
C THR A 3 5.75 -40.28 -1.54
N CYS A 4 5.60 -40.60 -0.25
CA CYS A 4 5.55 -39.61 0.82
C CYS A 4 6.91 -38.93 0.90
N GLU A 5 7.04 -37.72 0.36
CA GLU A 5 8.18 -36.86 0.61
C GLU A 5 8.19 -36.49 2.10
N ALA A 6 9.22 -36.95 2.80
CA ALA A 6 9.48 -36.59 4.18
C ALA A 6 9.71 -35.07 4.26
N ARG A 7 8.89 -34.34 5.02
CA ARG A 7 9.17 -32.94 5.40
C ARG A 7 10.25 -32.92 6.49
N PRO A 8 11.49 -32.48 6.22
CA PRO A 8 12.53 -32.43 7.22
C PRO A 8 13.05 -31.00 7.34
N SER A 9 12.24 -30.01 7.72
CA SER A 9 12.68 -28.60 7.59
C SER A 9 12.72 -27.77 8.87
N LEU A 10 11.94 -28.08 9.91
CA LEU A 10 11.97 -27.29 11.17
C LEU A 10 12.62 -28.02 12.34
N GLY A 11 12.57 -29.36 12.36
CA GLY A 11 13.17 -30.16 13.44
C GLY A 11 14.69 -30.00 13.53
N HIS A 12 15.38 -29.84 12.40
CA HIS A 12 16.83 -29.66 12.38
C HIS A 12 17.27 -28.30 12.96
N PHE A 13 16.46 -27.25 12.79
CA PHE A 13 16.75 -25.94 13.34
C PHE A 13 16.70 -25.93 14.87
N LEU A 14 15.66 -26.55 15.45
CA LEU A 14 15.49 -26.64 16.91
C LEU A 14 16.53 -27.53 17.59
N CYS A 15 17.30 -28.32 16.83
CA CYS A 15 18.43 -29.11 17.34
C CYS A 15 19.74 -28.31 17.43
N LEU A 16 19.80 -27.09 16.88
CA LEU A 16 20.99 -26.25 16.98
C LEU A 16 21.19 -25.76 18.44
N PRO A 17 22.43 -25.44 18.86
CA PRO A 17 22.67 -24.65 20.06
C PRO A 17 21.81 -23.37 20.07
N LEU A 18 21.32 -22.99 21.26
CA LEU A 18 20.40 -21.85 21.43
C LEU A 18 20.97 -20.57 20.82
N GLU A 19 22.26 -20.34 20.98
CA GLU A 19 22.98 -19.17 20.47
C GLU A 19 22.94 -19.10 18.93
N LEU A 20 23.03 -20.26 18.27
CA LEU A 20 22.93 -20.32 16.81
C LEU A 20 21.48 -20.15 16.34
N GLN A 21 20.50 -20.67 17.08
CA GLN A 21 19.09 -20.42 16.78
C GLN A 21 18.79 -18.93 16.84
N LEU A 22 19.23 -18.25 17.91
CA LEU A 22 19.00 -16.82 18.10
C LEU A 22 19.70 -15.98 17.03
N ARG A 23 20.95 -16.28 16.68
CA ARG A 23 21.64 -15.58 15.58
C ARG A 23 20.91 -15.69 14.24
N VAL A 24 20.35 -16.86 13.92
CA VAL A 24 19.57 -17.01 12.68
C VAL A 24 18.29 -16.18 12.75
N LEU A 25 17.64 -16.10 13.91
CA LEU A 25 16.44 -15.28 14.10
C LEU A 25 16.73 -13.78 14.10
N GLU A 26 17.92 -13.35 14.52
CA GLU A 26 18.36 -11.95 14.50
C GLU A 26 18.48 -11.40 13.08
N GLU A 27 18.82 -12.25 12.10
CA GLU A 27 18.91 -11.89 10.69
C GLU A 27 17.54 -11.79 10.00
N LEU A 28 16.45 -12.09 10.69
CA LEU A 28 15.10 -12.04 10.13
C LEU A 28 14.43 -10.70 10.36
N GLY A 29 13.74 -10.20 9.33
CA GLY A 29 12.82 -9.08 9.47
C GLY A 29 11.62 -9.43 10.37
N GLY A 30 10.95 -8.43 10.92
CA GLY A 30 9.90 -8.70 11.91
C GLY A 30 8.65 -9.37 11.35
N GLN A 31 8.41 -9.26 10.03
CA GLN A 31 7.38 -10.05 9.34
C GLN A 31 7.70 -11.55 9.37
N ASP A 32 8.95 -11.93 9.09
CA ASP A 32 9.38 -13.32 9.07
C ASP A 32 9.38 -13.90 10.48
N LEU A 33 9.76 -13.12 11.49
CA LEU A 33 9.61 -13.49 12.90
C LEU A 33 8.15 -13.82 13.24
N CYS A 34 7.20 -12.95 12.86
CA CYS A 34 5.77 -13.22 13.05
C CYS A 34 5.32 -14.50 12.34
N ALA A 35 5.78 -14.74 11.10
CA ALA A 35 5.47 -15.96 10.36
C ALA A 35 6.03 -17.21 11.07
N MET A 36 7.27 -17.16 11.57
CA MET A 36 7.90 -18.24 12.31
C MET A 36 7.17 -18.57 13.61
N GLU A 37 6.77 -17.57 14.39
CA GLU A 37 5.94 -17.77 15.60
C GLU A 37 4.58 -18.44 15.29
N SER A 38 4.01 -18.15 14.12
CA SER A 38 2.74 -18.76 13.70
C SER A 38 2.92 -20.23 13.28
N SER A 39 4.10 -20.59 12.75
CA SER A 39 4.39 -21.90 12.17
C SER A 39 4.61 -23.03 13.20
N CYS A 40 5.23 -22.73 14.35
CA CYS A 40 5.63 -23.74 15.33
C CYS A 40 5.55 -23.22 16.77
N ARG A 41 5.06 -24.05 17.70
CA ARG A 41 4.91 -23.70 19.12
C ARG A 41 6.25 -23.44 19.81
N ASP A 42 7.29 -24.20 19.46
CA ASP A 42 8.60 -24.07 20.11
C ASP A 42 9.33 -22.81 19.64
N LEU A 43 9.24 -22.48 18.34
CA LEU A 43 9.70 -21.20 17.81
C LEU A 43 8.94 -20.02 18.42
N ARG A 44 7.62 -20.13 18.61
CA ARG A 44 6.84 -19.11 19.31
C ARG A 44 7.35 -18.85 20.71
N ARG A 45 7.66 -19.91 21.47
CA ARG A 45 8.21 -19.77 22.83
C ARG A 45 9.60 -19.15 22.81
N LEU A 46 10.44 -19.58 21.87
CA LEU A 46 11.79 -19.04 21.69
C LEU A 46 11.74 -17.54 21.38
N ILE A 47 10.95 -17.12 20.40
CA ILE A 47 10.82 -15.72 20.00
C ILE A 47 10.18 -14.89 21.12
N ALA A 48 9.08 -15.37 21.73
CA ALA A 48 8.42 -14.66 22.83
C ALA A 48 9.30 -14.51 24.09
N GLY A 49 10.26 -15.42 24.30
CA GLY A 49 11.24 -15.33 25.37
C GLY A 49 12.37 -14.33 25.12
N ASN A 50 12.52 -13.85 23.88
CA ASN A 50 13.65 -13.02 23.44
C ASN A 50 13.15 -11.72 22.81
N ALA A 51 12.66 -10.80 23.65
CA ALA A 51 12.05 -9.55 23.21
C ALA A 51 12.96 -8.67 22.34
N TYR A 52 14.28 -8.79 22.49
CA TYR A 52 15.26 -8.03 21.73
C TYR A 52 15.22 -8.35 20.22
N LEU A 53 14.67 -9.51 19.80
CA LEU A 53 14.52 -9.86 18.38
C LEU A 53 13.60 -8.86 17.67
N TYR A 54 12.48 -8.48 18.31
CA TYR A 54 11.59 -7.45 17.77
C TYR A 54 12.15 -6.03 17.93
N GLU A 55 12.99 -5.79 18.94
CA GLU A 55 13.73 -4.52 19.05
C GLU A 55 14.69 -4.34 17.86
N HIS A 56 15.43 -5.40 17.52
CA HIS A 56 16.35 -5.42 16.39
C HIS A 56 15.60 -5.21 15.07
N ALA A 57 14.56 -6.03 14.83
CA ALA A 57 13.71 -5.89 13.65
C ALA A 57 13.07 -4.51 13.53
N LEU A 58 12.62 -3.90 14.64
CA LEU A 58 12.06 -2.54 14.63
C LEU A 58 13.10 -1.49 14.19
N ARG A 59 14.34 -1.64 14.65
CA ARG A 59 15.43 -0.72 14.29
C ARG A 59 15.82 -0.87 12.82
N ASP A 60 15.92 -2.10 12.34
CA ASP A 60 16.33 -2.39 10.97
C ASP A 60 15.24 -2.02 9.96
N ASP A 61 13.99 -2.42 10.20
CA ASP A 61 12.89 -2.20 9.27
C ASP A 61 12.47 -0.72 9.17
N PHE A 62 12.58 0.04 10.27
CA PHE A 62 12.05 1.41 10.36
C PHE A 62 13.10 2.49 10.64
N SER A 63 14.38 2.14 10.75
CA SER A 63 15.47 3.08 11.06
C SER A 63 15.17 3.94 12.31
N PHE A 64 14.45 3.38 13.28
CA PHE A 64 13.92 4.15 14.41
C PHE A 64 14.99 4.35 15.50
N ALA A 65 15.20 5.60 15.93
CA ALA A 65 15.96 5.91 17.13
C ALA A 65 15.07 5.64 18.35
N VAL A 66 15.27 4.49 19.00
CA VAL A 66 14.54 4.10 20.21
C VAL A 66 14.67 5.20 21.27
N THR A 67 13.58 5.88 21.59
CA THR A 67 13.52 6.82 22.70
C THR A 67 13.37 6.05 24.01
N SER A 68 14.47 5.92 24.77
CA SER A 68 14.59 5.15 26.02
C SER A 68 13.79 5.70 27.23
N GLY A 69 12.54 6.12 27.04
CA GLY A 69 11.81 6.95 27.99
C GLY A 69 10.70 6.29 28.83
N SER A 70 10.32 5.03 28.60
CA SER A 70 9.16 4.44 29.31
C SER A 70 9.30 2.94 29.55
N SER A 71 8.79 2.50 30.71
CA SER A 71 8.43 1.13 31.12
C SER A 71 8.72 0.05 30.08
N ALA A 72 9.63 -0.89 30.41
CA ALA A 72 10.03 -2.07 29.63
C ALA A 72 9.07 -2.37 28.47
N PRO A 73 9.31 -1.76 27.29
CA PRO A 73 8.33 -1.78 26.22
C PRO A 73 8.19 -3.22 25.72
N ASN A 74 6.95 -3.66 25.52
CA ASN A 74 6.70 -4.88 24.79
C ASN A 74 7.11 -4.61 23.33
N TRP A 75 8.38 -4.87 23.00
CA TRP A 75 8.97 -4.59 21.69
C TRP A 75 8.17 -5.16 20.54
N LYS A 76 7.54 -6.33 20.74
CA LYS A 76 6.65 -6.92 19.76
C LYS A 76 5.40 -6.08 19.52
N ALA A 77 4.75 -5.62 20.59
CA ALA A 77 3.58 -4.75 20.46
C ALA A 77 3.97 -3.43 19.76
N GLN A 78 5.11 -2.83 20.13
CA GLN A 78 5.61 -1.63 19.47
C GLN A 78 5.96 -1.86 17.99
N TYR A 79 6.59 -2.99 17.66
CA TYR A 79 6.86 -3.36 16.27
C TYR A 79 5.56 -3.50 15.47
N VAL A 80 4.59 -4.23 16.00
CA VAL A 80 3.29 -4.44 15.34
C VAL A 80 2.56 -3.11 15.14
N ASP A 81 2.55 -2.23 16.15
CA ASP A 81 1.93 -0.91 16.08
C ASP A 81 2.60 -0.04 14.99
N THR A 82 3.93 0.07 15.00
CA THR A 82 4.69 0.83 14.00
C THR A 82 4.48 0.25 12.59
N PHE A 83 4.47 -1.08 12.44
CA PHE A 83 4.26 -1.74 11.15
C PHE A 83 2.86 -1.48 10.60
N ILE A 84 1.83 -1.58 11.44
CA ILE A 84 0.46 -1.21 11.09
C ILE A 84 0.39 0.26 10.65
N GLN A 85 0.95 1.16 11.46
CA GLN A 85 0.94 2.58 11.19
C GLN A 85 1.61 2.92 9.84
N ALA A 86 2.77 2.34 9.56
CA ALA A 86 3.48 2.53 8.30
C ALA A 86 2.65 2.04 7.08
N ARG A 87 1.91 0.95 7.23
CA ARG A 87 1.01 0.45 6.17
C ARG A 87 -0.21 1.33 5.97
N LEU A 88 -0.82 1.84 7.03
CA LEU A 88 -1.89 2.83 6.93
C LEU A 88 -1.43 4.12 6.27
N GLU A 89 -0.25 4.64 6.61
CA GLU A 89 0.31 5.82 5.95
C GLU A 89 0.58 5.58 4.46
N THR A 90 1.01 4.38 4.09
CA THR A 90 1.18 4.00 2.68
C THR A 90 -0.16 3.98 1.96
N LEU A 91 -1.20 3.41 2.59
CA LEU A 91 -2.55 3.38 2.05
C LEU A 91 -3.12 4.78 1.84
N GLU A 92 -3.00 5.66 2.84
CA GLU A 92 -3.42 7.07 2.71
C GLU A 92 -2.70 7.79 1.59
N LYS A 93 -1.39 7.57 1.42
CA LYS A 93 -0.62 8.15 0.30
C LYS A 93 -1.16 7.67 -1.05
N GLN A 94 -1.43 6.37 -1.20
CA GLN A 94 -2.00 5.83 -2.45
C GLN A 94 -3.40 6.38 -2.72
N GLN A 95 -4.22 6.56 -1.68
CA GLN A 95 -5.54 7.17 -1.83
C GLN A 95 -5.44 8.61 -2.36
N ARG A 96 -4.54 9.42 -1.80
CA ARG A 96 -4.31 10.80 -2.29
C ARG A 96 -3.86 10.85 -3.75
N VAL A 97 -3.03 9.89 -4.18
CA VAL A 97 -2.63 9.79 -5.60
C VAL A 97 -3.83 9.48 -6.49
N CYS A 98 -4.68 8.53 -6.10
CA CYS A 98 -5.90 8.22 -6.84
C CYS A 98 -6.85 9.43 -6.92
N ASP A 99 -7.07 10.13 -5.81
CA ASP A 99 -7.92 11.32 -5.76
C ASP A 99 -7.39 12.43 -6.68
N ALA A 100 -6.06 12.65 -6.69
CA ALA A 100 -5.44 13.64 -7.56
C ALA A 100 -5.54 13.29 -9.05
N LEU A 101 -5.32 12.02 -9.42
CA LEU A 101 -5.47 11.56 -10.80
C LEU A 101 -6.91 11.61 -11.27
N LYS A 102 -7.87 11.30 -10.39
CA LYS A 102 -9.29 11.43 -10.69
C LYS A 102 -9.67 12.88 -10.97
N LEU A 103 -9.25 13.82 -10.12
CA LEU A 103 -9.48 15.25 -10.35
C LEU A 103 -8.87 15.70 -11.68
N ARG A 104 -7.67 15.21 -12.03
CA ARG A 104 -7.03 15.54 -13.29
C ARG A 104 -7.81 15.02 -14.51
N LEU A 105 -8.41 13.84 -14.41
CA LEU A 105 -9.27 13.31 -15.46
C LEU A 105 -10.54 14.16 -15.62
N ASP A 106 -11.17 14.55 -14.51
CA ASP A 106 -12.34 15.42 -14.52
C ASP A 106 -12.01 16.78 -15.20
N GLU A 107 -10.86 17.39 -14.87
CA GLU A 107 -10.38 18.63 -15.52
C GLU A 107 -10.16 18.48 -17.04
N LEU A 108 -9.64 17.32 -17.49
CA LEU A 108 -9.41 17.06 -18.90
C LEU A 108 -10.73 16.79 -19.64
N ASP A 109 -11.70 16.15 -18.99
CA ASP A 109 -13.05 15.97 -19.52
C ASP A 109 -13.78 17.32 -19.69
N ASP A 110 -13.63 18.24 -18.71
CA ASP A 110 -14.17 19.61 -18.81
C ASP A 110 -13.56 20.37 -19.99
N LEU A 111 -12.23 20.29 -20.19
CA LEU A 111 -11.55 20.94 -21.32
C LEU A 111 -11.98 20.40 -22.69
N LEU A 112 -12.27 19.10 -22.79
CA LEU A 112 -12.82 18.53 -24.02
C LEU A 112 -14.23 19.01 -24.29
N GLY A 113 -15.06 19.16 -23.24
CA GLY A 113 -16.38 19.77 -23.34
C GLY A 113 -16.32 21.22 -23.85
N ASP A 114 -15.42 22.02 -23.29
CA ASP A 114 -15.20 23.40 -23.74
C ASP A 114 -14.74 23.48 -25.21
N ALA A 115 -13.92 22.53 -25.66
CA ALA A 115 -13.46 22.46 -27.05
C ALA A 115 -14.61 22.12 -28.02
N ASP A 116 -15.47 21.17 -27.64
CA ASP A 116 -16.68 20.84 -28.40
C ASP A 116 -17.62 22.06 -28.54
N ASP A 117 -17.83 22.82 -27.46
CA ASP A 117 -18.64 24.05 -27.46
C ASP A 117 -18.05 25.11 -28.42
N VAL A 118 -16.73 25.32 -28.40
CA VAL A 118 -16.04 26.25 -29.32
C VAL A 118 -16.18 25.79 -30.77
N ARG A 119 -16.03 24.50 -31.04
CA ARG A 119 -16.19 23.93 -32.37
C ARG A 119 -17.61 24.14 -32.90
N ASP A 120 -18.62 23.97 -32.06
CA ASP A 120 -20.02 24.18 -32.43
C ASP A 120 -20.31 25.66 -32.77
N VAL A 121 -19.73 26.59 -32.02
CA VAL A 121 -19.83 28.04 -32.31
C VAL A 121 -19.14 28.39 -33.63
N LEU A 122 -17.95 27.85 -33.88
CA LEU A 122 -17.17 28.14 -35.10
C LEU A 122 -17.68 27.40 -36.35
N GLY A 123 -18.35 26.26 -36.16
CA GLY A 123 -18.95 25.45 -37.22
C GLY A 123 -20.28 26.00 -37.75
N ALA A 124 -20.81 27.07 -37.14
CA ALA A 124 -22.05 27.71 -37.58
C ALA A 124 -21.92 28.22 -39.03
N PRO A 125 -22.88 27.88 -39.94
CA PRO A 125 -22.80 28.22 -41.36
C PRO A 125 -22.63 29.72 -41.66
N GLU A 126 -23.03 30.58 -40.73
CA GLU A 126 -23.01 32.04 -40.83
C GLU A 126 -21.57 32.62 -40.76
N LEU A 127 -20.61 31.89 -40.18
CA LEU A 127 -19.20 32.29 -40.04
C LEU A 127 -18.28 31.71 -41.12
N LEU A 128 -18.76 30.75 -41.92
CA LEU A 128 -17.97 30.06 -42.97
C LEU A 128 -17.63 30.94 -44.19
N ALA A 129 -18.10 32.19 -44.24
CA ALA A 129 -17.83 33.12 -45.34
C ALA A 129 -16.41 33.74 -45.31
N SER A 130 -15.65 33.59 -44.21
CA SER A 130 -14.30 34.15 -44.04
C SER A 130 -13.37 33.19 -43.27
N GLU A 131 -12.35 32.67 -43.96
CA GLU A 131 -11.22 31.83 -43.48
C GLU A 131 -11.30 31.15 -42.08
N PRO A 132 -12.27 30.25 -41.82
CA PRO A 132 -12.40 29.53 -40.53
C PRO A 132 -11.41 28.37 -40.38
N SER A 133 -10.71 28.02 -41.46
CA SER A 133 -9.94 26.78 -41.59
C SER A 133 -8.75 26.70 -40.61
N LEU A 134 -8.07 27.81 -40.35
CA LEU A 134 -6.88 27.80 -39.48
C LEU A 134 -7.25 27.65 -38.01
N VAL A 135 -8.32 28.32 -37.55
CA VAL A 135 -8.74 28.27 -36.14
C VAL A 135 -9.27 26.87 -35.81
N LEU A 136 -10.06 26.26 -36.69
CA LEU A 136 -10.54 24.89 -36.51
C LEU A 136 -9.40 23.86 -36.50
N ALA A 137 -8.35 24.05 -37.31
CA ALA A 137 -7.16 23.19 -37.27
C ALA A 137 -6.42 23.30 -35.93
N ILE A 138 -6.24 24.52 -35.41
CA ILE A 138 -5.62 24.74 -34.09
C ILE A 138 -6.44 24.11 -32.97
N VAL A 139 -7.77 24.25 -33.00
CA VAL A 139 -8.67 23.61 -32.02
C VAL A 139 -8.54 22.08 -32.09
N GLY A 140 -8.50 21.51 -33.30
CA GLY A 140 -8.32 20.07 -33.49
C GLY A 140 -6.98 19.53 -32.96
N ASP A 141 -5.88 20.27 -33.17
CA ASP A 141 -4.57 19.89 -32.63
C ASP A 141 -4.56 19.92 -31.09
N MET A 142 -5.20 20.94 -30.48
CA MET A 142 -5.33 21.04 -29.03
C MET A 142 -6.22 19.93 -28.45
N GLU A 143 -7.36 19.63 -29.08
CA GLU A 143 -8.22 18.50 -28.70
C GLU A 143 -7.44 17.18 -28.70
N GLN A 144 -6.64 16.94 -29.74
CA GLN A 144 -5.82 15.73 -29.84
C GLN A 144 -4.78 15.65 -28.71
N GLU A 145 -4.15 16.77 -28.34
CA GLU A 145 -3.22 16.81 -27.22
C GLU A 145 -3.92 16.53 -25.88
N VAL A 146 -5.09 17.13 -25.64
CA VAL A 146 -5.89 16.90 -24.42
C VAL A 146 -6.36 15.45 -24.34
N LEU A 147 -6.79 14.85 -25.45
CA LEU A 147 -7.15 13.44 -25.52
C LEU A 147 -5.97 12.52 -25.18
N GLN A 148 -4.76 12.84 -25.67
CA GLN A 148 -3.56 12.08 -25.33
C GLN A 148 -3.25 12.19 -23.83
N GLN A 149 -3.27 13.40 -23.26
CA GLN A 149 -3.04 13.60 -21.83
C GLN A 149 -4.08 12.86 -20.98
N ARG A 150 -5.34 12.85 -21.42
CA ARG A 150 -6.42 12.11 -20.76
C ARG A 150 -6.19 10.62 -20.80
N TRP A 151 -5.74 10.10 -21.94
CA TRP A 151 -5.37 8.68 -22.07
C TRP A 151 -4.26 8.31 -21.08
N ASP A 152 -3.16 9.06 -21.09
CA ASP A 152 -2.00 8.81 -20.22
C ASP A 152 -2.40 8.87 -18.73
N ALA A 153 -3.16 9.90 -18.33
CA ALA A 153 -3.68 10.04 -16.97
C ALA A 153 -4.62 8.89 -16.57
N SER A 154 -5.37 8.33 -17.53
CA SER A 154 -6.26 7.20 -17.27
C SER A 154 -5.49 5.90 -17.02
N GLU A 155 -4.39 5.66 -17.75
CA GLU A 155 -3.51 4.53 -17.50
C GLU A 155 -2.86 4.62 -16.11
N ASP A 156 -2.35 5.82 -15.77
CA ASP A 156 -1.79 6.10 -14.45
C ASP A 156 -2.82 5.90 -13.33
N PHE A 157 -4.07 6.34 -13.56
CA PHE A 157 -5.16 6.15 -12.60
C PHE A 157 -5.47 4.67 -12.36
N ILE A 158 -5.56 3.86 -13.41
CA ILE A 158 -5.78 2.40 -13.28
C ILE A 158 -4.63 1.75 -12.51
N MET A 159 -3.39 2.10 -12.84
CA MET A 159 -2.20 1.60 -12.15
C MET A 159 -2.19 1.99 -10.67
N ALA A 160 -2.57 3.23 -10.33
CA ALA A 160 -2.69 3.70 -8.96
C ALA A 160 -3.82 2.98 -8.21
N GLN A 161 -4.96 2.75 -8.86
CA GLN A 161 -6.09 2.03 -8.28
C GLN A 161 -5.74 0.58 -7.95
N CYS A 162 -5.02 -0.12 -8.82
CA CYS A 162 -4.52 -1.48 -8.54
C CYS A 162 -3.62 -1.49 -7.28
N LYS A 163 -2.66 -0.55 -7.19
CA LYS A 163 -1.80 -0.42 -6.00
C LYS A 163 -2.58 -0.10 -4.72
N LEU A 164 -3.64 0.70 -4.82
CA LEU A 164 -4.51 1.01 -3.70
C LEU A 164 -5.23 -0.26 -3.21
N VAL A 165 -5.78 -1.06 -4.12
CA VAL A 165 -6.45 -2.32 -3.79
C VAL A 165 -5.47 -3.31 -3.14
N ASP A 166 -4.26 -3.44 -3.69
CA ASP A 166 -3.22 -4.31 -3.12
C ASP A 166 -2.85 -3.87 -1.68
N ALA A 167 -2.67 -2.57 -1.47
CA ALA A 167 -2.38 -2.01 -0.15
C ALA A 167 -3.55 -2.22 0.84
N GLN A 168 -4.80 -2.09 0.39
CA GLN A 168 -5.98 -2.39 1.20
C GLN A 168 -6.02 -3.86 1.61
N ALA A 169 -5.78 -4.77 0.67
CA ALA A 169 -5.75 -6.20 0.92
C ALA A 169 -4.63 -6.56 1.91
N GLU A 170 -3.45 -5.95 1.80
CA GLU A 170 -2.35 -6.14 2.75
C GLU A 170 -2.73 -5.70 4.16
N VAL A 171 -3.31 -4.50 4.32
CA VAL A 171 -3.76 -3.99 5.62
C VAL A 171 -4.84 -4.88 6.21
N GLN A 172 -5.82 -5.32 5.42
CA GLN A 172 -6.87 -6.23 5.88
C GLN A 172 -6.29 -7.58 6.35
N ALA A 173 -5.38 -8.17 5.57
CA ALA A 173 -4.73 -9.42 5.92
C ALA A 173 -3.89 -9.30 7.21
N LEU A 174 -3.23 -8.15 7.41
CA LEU A 174 -2.49 -7.84 8.61
C LEU A 174 -3.43 -7.77 9.82
N LEU A 175 -4.49 -6.97 9.74
CA LEU A 175 -5.46 -6.79 10.82
C LEU A 175 -6.16 -8.08 11.21
N ALA A 176 -6.44 -8.96 10.25
CA ALA A 176 -7.03 -10.27 10.52
C ALA A 176 -6.09 -11.20 11.34
N ARG A 177 -4.77 -10.98 11.30
CA ARG A 177 -3.77 -11.78 12.03
C ARG A 177 -3.44 -11.23 13.41
N VAL A 178 -3.63 -9.92 13.62
CA VAL A 178 -3.28 -9.25 14.86
C VAL A 178 -4.50 -9.23 15.81
N PRO A 179 -4.35 -9.68 17.07
CA PRO A 179 -5.44 -9.58 18.05
C PRO A 179 -5.97 -8.14 18.17
N PRO A 180 -7.30 -7.94 18.29
CA PRO A 180 -7.88 -6.59 18.38
C PRO A 180 -7.33 -5.75 19.54
N CYS A 181 -6.92 -6.38 20.64
CA CYS A 181 -6.31 -5.70 21.78
C CYS A 181 -4.93 -5.09 21.47
N TRP A 182 -4.34 -5.41 20.32
CA TRP A 182 -3.07 -4.85 19.84
C TRP A 182 -3.30 -3.83 18.71
N TRP A 183 -4.54 -3.59 18.30
CA TRP A 183 -4.80 -2.57 17.30
C TRP A 183 -4.63 -1.19 17.93
N PRO A 184 -3.95 -0.24 17.26
CA PRO A 184 -3.91 1.13 17.71
C PRO A 184 -5.32 1.69 17.92
N ALA A 185 -5.49 2.59 18.88
CA ALA A 185 -6.78 3.22 19.15
C ALA A 185 -7.33 3.96 17.92
N ALA A 186 -6.45 4.53 17.09
CA ALA A 186 -6.79 5.15 15.82
C ALA A 186 -7.46 4.17 14.83
N LEU A 187 -7.08 2.90 14.89
CA LEU A 187 -7.59 1.85 14.02
C LEU A 187 -8.98 1.36 14.47
N HIS A 188 -9.26 1.40 15.77
CA HIS A 188 -10.62 1.18 16.28
C HIS A 188 -11.59 2.27 15.80
N ALA A 189 -11.12 3.52 15.66
CA ALA A 189 -11.91 4.60 15.08
C ALA A 189 -12.09 4.44 13.56
N ALA A 190 -11.04 4.02 12.85
CA ALA A 190 -11.04 3.84 11.39
C ALA A 190 -11.76 2.57 10.91
N ALA A 191 -11.82 1.51 11.74
CA ALA A 191 -12.56 0.28 11.42
C ALA A 191 -14.07 0.51 11.20
N GLY A 192 -14.62 1.63 11.72
CA GLY A 192 -16.00 2.05 11.45
C GLY A 192 -16.17 2.87 10.17
N SER A 193 -15.09 3.39 9.57
CA SER A 193 -15.10 4.27 8.40
C SER A 193 -14.43 3.67 7.16
N LEU A 194 -13.69 2.57 7.31
CA LEU A 194 -13.24 1.78 6.18
C LEU A 194 -14.49 1.30 5.44
N PRO A 195 -14.70 1.69 4.17
CA PRO A 195 -15.85 1.20 3.42
C PRO A 195 -15.82 -0.32 3.49
N ALA A 196 -16.95 -0.91 3.86
CA ALA A 196 -17.17 -2.34 3.75
C ALA A 196 -17.04 -2.71 2.27
N LEU A 197 -15.82 -2.99 1.84
CA LEU A 197 -15.49 -3.50 0.51
C LEU A 197 -15.88 -4.97 0.49
N VAL A 198 -17.15 -5.22 0.18
CA VAL A 198 -17.63 -6.46 -0.43
C VAL A 198 -17.67 -6.25 -1.94
#